data_AF-A0A7Z9XTR8-F1
#
_entry.id   AF-A0A7Z9XTR8-F1
#
_cell.length_a   1.000
_cell.length_b   1.000
_cell.length_c   1.000
_cell.angle_alpha   90.00
_cell.angle_beta   90.00
_cell.angle_gamma   90.00
#
_symmetry.space_group_name_H-M   'P 1'
#
loop_
_entity.id
_entity.type
_entity.pdbx_description
1 polymer ?
#
loop_
_entity_poly.entity_id
_entity_poly.type
_entity_poly.pdbx_seq_one_letter_code
_entity_poly.pdbx_strand_id
1 'polypeptide(L)'
;MTSNKWCGNLIGLCFLAAVLPSTTYGEATPAGKQCFESRKDMSQVQQKAIHPGEPNVKCSPTTGAVLWWGDPFDGTIPMGDMPVEADYSHEEAVVRPREPQIDRNKLLTICSMACHNGQYVPYPKDKLPRPLRMHNDIVPDAMKLKHGKGAIWCLDCHHAAERTKLIDHFGNPISFNEPQKLCGKCHGQVYRRWREGIHGKRIGMWKVGAKKRWWVCTECHNPHDVEHGEQQSGFAQLDPEPAPMLPKGMKNADHERLHEHTHYSGH
;
A
#
# COMPACT_ATOMS: atom_id res chain seq x y z
N MET A 1 -62.38 -47.41 -56.30
CA MET A 1 -61.42 -46.75 -57.20
C MET A 1 -61.56 -45.25 -56.97
N THR A 2 -60.43 -44.53 -57.09
CA THR A 2 -60.22 -43.07 -56.97
C THR A 2 -59.75 -42.55 -55.60
N SER A 3 -58.45 -42.24 -55.63
CA SER A 3 -57.70 -41.28 -54.82
C SER A 3 -58.42 -39.92 -54.75
N ASN A 4 -58.42 -39.28 -53.57
CA ASN A 4 -57.79 -37.97 -53.46
C ASN A 4 -57.50 -37.52 -52.01
N LYS A 5 -56.25 -37.08 -51.89
CA LYS A 5 -55.54 -36.29 -50.87
C LYS A 5 -56.40 -35.44 -49.92
N TRP A 6 -56.02 -35.42 -48.65
CA TRP A 6 -56.03 -34.19 -47.84
C TRP A 6 -54.87 -34.16 -46.84
N CYS A 7 -54.21 -33.01 -46.77
CA CYS A 7 -53.04 -32.71 -45.95
C CYS A 7 -53.43 -32.63 -44.47
N GLY A 8 -52.56 -33.17 -43.59
CA GLY A 8 -52.58 -32.91 -42.15
C GLY A 8 -51.17 -32.58 -41.68
N ASN A 9 -50.96 -31.32 -41.31
CA ASN A 9 -49.73 -30.79 -40.73
C ASN A 9 -49.39 -31.50 -39.41
N LEU A 10 -48.23 -32.16 -39.35
CA LEU A 10 -47.60 -32.58 -38.10
C LEU A 10 -46.46 -31.61 -37.79
N ILE A 11 -46.72 -30.76 -36.81
CA ILE A 11 -45.76 -29.85 -36.18
C ILE A 11 -44.69 -30.74 -35.51
N GLY A 12 -43.55 -30.90 -36.16
CA GLY A 12 -42.38 -31.52 -35.57
C GLY A 12 -41.75 -30.57 -34.56
N LEU A 13 -41.85 -30.89 -33.27
CA LEU A 13 -41.02 -30.29 -32.23
C LEU A 13 -39.55 -30.68 -32.49
N CYS A 14 -38.80 -29.80 -33.16
CA CYS A 14 -37.34 -29.83 -33.14
C CYS A 14 -36.86 -29.48 -31.73
N PHE A 15 -36.49 -30.48 -30.94
CA PHE A 15 -35.61 -30.28 -29.78
C PHE A 15 -34.23 -29.87 -30.29
N LEU A 16 -34.00 -28.56 -30.37
CA LEU A 16 -32.65 -27.99 -30.49
C LEU A 16 -31.91 -28.29 -29.19
N ALA A 17 -31.09 -29.34 -29.19
CA ALA A 17 -30.06 -29.53 -28.18
C ALA A 17 -29.02 -28.40 -28.35
N ALA A 18 -29.16 -27.35 -27.55
CA ALA A 18 -28.16 -26.31 -27.44
C ALA A 18 -26.91 -26.90 -26.79
N VAL A 19 -25.94 -27.32 -27.60
CA VAL A 19 -24.58 -27.62 -27.14
C VAL A 19 -23.96 -26.28 -26.77
N LEU A 20 -24.02 -25.91 -25.50
CA LEU A 20 -23.28 -24.77 -24.97
C LEU A 20 -21.80 -25.15 -25.02
N PRO A 21 -20.93 -24.39 -25.72
CA PRO A 21 -19.50 -24.59 -25.60
C PRO A 21 -19.13 -24.30 -24.14
N SER A 22 -18.65 -25.33 -23.45
CA SER A 22 -17.97 -25.17 -22.17
C SER A 22 -16.76 -24.29 -22.44
N THR A 23 -16.90 -23.00 -22.15
CA THR A 23 -15.76 -22.11 -22.03
C THR A 23 -14.92 -22.67 -20.92
N THR A 24 -13.82 -23.32 -21.30
CA THR A 24 -12.72 -23.62 -20.40
C THR A 24 -12.16 -22.27 -19.98
N TYR A 25 -12.71 -21.70 -18.91
CA TYR A 25 -11.99 -20.75 -18.10
C TYR A 25 -10.68 -21.44 -17.76
N GLY A 26 -9.58 -20.95 -18.33
CA GLY A 26 -8.25 -21.44 -18.01
C GLY A 26 -8.15 -21.52 -16.48
N GLU A 27 -7.79 -22.70 -15.99
CA GLU A 27 -7.45 -22.89 -14.58
C GLU A 27 -6.50 -21.77 -14.20
N ALA A 28 -6.97 -20.89 -13.32
CA ALA A 28 -6.10 -19.97 -12.63
C ALA A 28 -4.99 -20.81 -11.99
N THR A 29 -3.75 -20.57 -12.43
CA THR A 29 -2.56 -21.11 -11.79
C THR A 29 -2.72 -20.94 -10.28
N PRO A 30 -2.43 -21.95 -9.44
CA PRO A 30 -2.67 -21.84 -8.00
C PRO A 30 -2.03 -20.55 -7.50
N ALA A 31 -2.87 -19.58 -7.11
CA ALA A 31 -2.39 -18.30 -6.62
C ALA A 31 -1.49 -18.63 -5.44
N GLY A 32 -0.19 -18.35 -5.57
CA GLY A 32 0.75 -18.57 -4.47
C GLY A 32 0.25 -17.86 -3.21
N LYS A 33 0.74 -18.27 -2.04
CA LYS A 33 0.37 -17.61 -0.79
C LYS A 33 0.69 -16.10 -0.87
N GLN A 34 -0.24 -15.22 -0.50
CA GLN A 34 0.01 -13.79 -0.44
C GLN A 34 0.42 -13.39 0.99
N CYS A 35 1.52 -12.65 1.12
CA CYS A 35 1.93 -12.03 2.39
C CYS A 35 1.71 -10.51 2.34
N PHE A 36 1.93 -9.82 3.47
CA PHE A 36 2.08 -8.36 3.50
C PHE A 36 3.35 -7.94 4.24
N GLU A 37 3.94 -6.80 3.85
CA GLU A 37 5.26 -6.38 4.36
C GLU A 37 5.21 -5.42 5.55
N SER A 38 4.10 -4.69 5.70
CA SER A 38 3.87 -3.69 6.74
C SER A 38 2.41 -3.65 7.16
N ARG A 39 1.53 -3.21 6.26
CA ARG A 39 0.08 -3.17 6.47
C ARG A 39 -0.66 -4.21 5.62
N LYS A 40 -1.53 -4.98 6.26
CA LYS A 40 -2.52 -5.82 5.59
C LYS A 40 -3.34 -4.97 4.61
N ASP A 41 -3.67 -5.57 3.47
CA ASP A 41 -4.34 -4.97 2.31
C ASP A 41 -3.66 -3.75 1.65
N MET A 42 -2.51 -3.28 2.13
CA MET A 42 -1.81 -2.09 1.59
C MET A 42 -0.35 -2.33 1.18
N SER A 43 0.21 -3.51 1.44
CA SER A 43 1.62 -3.85 1.17
C SER A 43 1.79 -5.31 0.74
N GLN A 44 0.89 -5.79 -0.11
CA GLN A 44 0.84 -7.18 -0.54
C GLN A 44 2.07 -7.56 -1.34
N VAL A 45 2.56 -8.77 -1.09
CA VAL A 45 3.57 -9.41 -1.90
C VAL A 45 3.11 -10.83 -2.21
N GLN A 46 3.12 -11.14 -3.50
CA GLN A 46 2.83 -12.47 -4.00
C GLN A 46 4.05 -13.36 -3.77
N GLN A 47 3.85 -14.53 -3.15
CA GLN A 47 4.90 -15.53 -3.07
C GLN A 47 5.13 -16.13 -4.47
N LYS A 48 6.38 -16.11 -4.93
CA LYS A 48 6.87 -16.68 -6.19
C LYS A 48 8.21 -17.40 -5.94
N ALA A 49 8.53 -18.42 -6.71
CA ALA A 49 9.84 -19.06 -6.64
C ALA A 49 10.91 -18.15 -7.30
N ILE A 50 12.03 -17.94 -6.63
CA ILE A 50 13.24 -17.31 -7.21
C ILE A 50 14.21 -18.37 -7.73
N HIS A 51 14.34 -19.47 -6.99
CA HIS A 51 15.05 -20.68 -7.38
C HIS A 51 14.20 -21.91 -6.99
N PRO A 52 14.51 -23.11 -7.51
CA PRO A 52 13.81 -24.33 -7.11
C PRO A 52 13.84 -24.51 -5.57
N GLY A 53 12.68 -24.51 -4.93
CA GLY A 53 12.54 -24.64 -3.48
C GLY A 53 12.77 -23.35 -2.67
N GLU A 54 13.15 -22.24 -3.31
CA GLU A 54 13.40 -20.96 -2.64
C GLU A 54 12.35 -19.92 -3.06
N PRO A 55 11.42 -19.57 -2.16
CA PRO A 55 10.46 -18.50 -2.44
C PRO A 55 11.10 -17.13 -2.26
N ASN A 56 10.56 -16.10 -2.93
CA ASN A 56 10.95 -14.70 -2.71
C ASN A 56 10.61 -14.22 -1.29
N VAL A 57 9.55 -14.75 -0.69
CA VAL A 57 9.12 -14.44 0.68
C VAL A 57 8.58 -15.67 1.39
N LYS A 58 8.66 -15.68 2.73
CA LYS A 58 7.94 -16.64 3.58
C LYS A 58 6.98 -15.87 4.50
N CYS A 59 5.69 -16.17 4.42
CA CYS A 59 4.69 -15.52 5.28
C CYS A 59 4.63 -16.18 6.67
N SER A 60 4.39 -15.38 7.70
CA SER A 60 3.99 -15.80 9.03
C SER A 60 2.71 -16.63 8.94
N PRO A 61 2.64 -17.80 9.58
CA PRO A 61 1.41 -18.58 9.67
C PRO A 61 0.37 -17.91 10.58
N THR A 62 0.79 -17.04 11.50
CA THR A 62 -0.08 -16.41 12.50
C THR A 62 -0.74 -15.15 11.95
N THR A 63 0.04 -14.24 11.39
CA THR A 63 -0.46 -12.91 10.96
C THR A 63 -0.64 -12.81 9.44
N GLY A 64 0.12 -13.59 8.66
CA GLY A 64 0.27 -13.41 7.22
C GLY A 64 1.33 -12.35 6.81
N ALA A 65 2.05 -11.74 7.75
CA ALA A 65 3.12 -10.80 7.43
C ALA A 65 4.35 -11.54 6.86
N VAL A 66 5.24 -10.84 6.17
CA VAL A 66 6.52 -11.43 5.72
C VAL A 66 7.47 -11.60 6.90
N LEU A 67 7.91 -12.85 7.15
CA LEU A 67 8.94 -13.18 8.14
C LEU A 67 10.34 -13.25 7.55
N TRP A 68 10.44 -13.54 6.26
CA TRP A 68 11.73 -13.72 5.59
C TRP A 68 11.63 -13.34 4.13
N TRP A 69 12.68 -12.70 3.62
CA TRP A 69 12.87 -12.31 2.22
C TRP A 69 14.01 -13.12 1.63
N GLY A 70 13.79 -13.72 0.46
CA GLY A 70 14.85 -14.32 -0.36
C GLY A 70 15.63 -13.24 -1.11
N ASP A 71 14.92 -12.31 -1.74
CA ASP A 71 15.49 -11.06 -2.25
C ASP A 71 14.70 -9.88 -1.67
N PRO A 72 15.24 -9.15 -0.68
CA PRO A 72 14.57 -7.99 -0.09
C PRO A 72 14.48 -6.78 -1.04
N PHE A 73 15.19 -6.80 -2.17
CA PHE A 73 15.27 -5.70 -3.13
C PHE A 73 14.43 -5.94 -4.40
N ASP A 74 13.79 -7.09 -4.55
CA ASP A 74 12.94 -7.43 -5.70
C ASP A 74 11.84 -6.37 -5.91
N GLY A 75 11.78 -5.82 -7.13
CA GLY A 75 10.80 -4.80 -7.51
C GLY A 75 10.97 -3.44 -6.83
N THR A 76 12.11 -3.17 -6.19
CA THR A 76 12.41 -1.85 -5.61
C THR A 76 12.98 -0.88 -6.66
N ILE A 77 12.78 0.40 -6.42
CA ILE A 77 13.33 1.51 -7.23
C ILE A 77 14.25 2.36 -6.36
N PRO A 78 15.19 3.13 -6.93
CA PRO A 78 15.93 4.14 -6.18
C PRO A 78 14.97 5.08 -5.44
N MET A 79 15.32 5.45 -4.20
CA MET A 79 14.49 6.29 -3.33
C MET A 79 14.25 7.72 -3.87
N GLY A 80 15.04 8.14 -4.85
CA GLY A 80 15.02 9.50 -5.41
C GLY A 80 15.87 10.48 -4.60
N ASP A 81 16.00 11.71 -5.11
CA ASP A 81 16.83 12.74 -4.50
C ASP A 81 16.25 13.20 -3.16
N MET A 82 17.08 13.29 -2.14
CA MET A 82 16.68 13.75 -0.81
C MET A 82 17.46 15.03 -0.46
N PRO A 83 16.78 16.12 -0.05
CA PRO A 83 17.40 17.44 0.11
C PRO A 83 18.33 17.57 1.32
N VAL A 84 18.40 16.53 2.17
CA VAL A 84 19.26 16.54 3.36
C VAL A 84 20.29 15.44 3.21
N GLU A 85 21.56 15.83 3.20
CA GLU A 85 22.69 14.92 3.23
C GLU A 85 22.68 14.08 4.51
N ALA A 86 23.14 12.85 4.39
CA ALA A 86 23.34 11.93 5.48
C ALA A 86 24.37 10.87 5.05
N ASP A 87 24.90 10.06 5.96
CA ASP A 87 25.92 9.04 5.63
C ASP A 87 25.50 8.06 4.50
N TYR A 88 24.19 8.00 4.25
CA TYR A 88 23.55 7.21 3.22
C TYR A 88 23.00 8.01 2.03
N SER A 89 23.31 9.31 1.90
CA SER A 89 22.93 10.14 0.76
C SER A 89 23.51 9.64 -0.57
N HIS A 90 24.50 8.73 -0.50
CA HIS A 90 25.12 8.04 -1.63
C HIS A 90 24.96 6.51 -1.57
N GLU A 91 24.15 6.00 -0.63
CA GLU A 91 23.82 4.57 -0.59
C GLU A 91 22.85 4.21 -1.71
N GLU A 92 22.88 2.95 -2.18
CA GLU A 92 21.80 2.38 -3.00
C GLU A 92 20.53 2.21 -2.14
N ALA A 93 19.98 3.32 -1.65
CA ALA A 93 18.73 3.37 -0.91
C ALA A 93 17.59 3.15 -1.89
N VAL A 94 16.83 2.08 -1.65
CA VAL A 94 15.73 1.69 -2.51
C VAL A 94 14.44 1.60 -1.74
N VAL A 95 13.33 1.90 -2.40
CA VAL A 95 11.97 1.84 -1.86
C VAL A 95 11.10 0.95 -2.73
N ARG A 96 10.03 0.42 -2.17
CA ARG A 96 9.02 -0.27 -2.98
C ARG A 96 8.08 0.78 -3.60
N PRO A 97 7.91 0.81 -4.93
CA PRO A 97 7.01 1.78 -5.55
C PRO A 97 5.59 1.56 -5.02
N ARG A 98 4.93 2.66 -4.67
CA ARG A 98 3.57 2.70 -4.13
C ARG A 98 2.52 2.80 -5.23
N GLU A 99 2.86 3.44 -6.35
CA GLU A 99 1.94 3.66 -7.46
C GLU A 99 1.27 2.35 -7.95
N PRO A 100 1.97 1.22 -8.16
CA PRO A 100 1.32 -0.03 -8.59
C PRO A 100 0.32 -0.57 -7.56
N GLN A 101 0.64 -0.43 -6.27
CA GLN A 101 -0.22 -0.88 -5.19
C GLN A 101 -1.47 -0.01 -5.04
N ILE A 102 -1.32 1.31 -5.21
CA ILE A 102 -2.42 2.27 -5.19
C ILE A 102 -3.31 2.08 -6.43
N ASP A 103 -2.72 1.88 -7.61
CA ASP A 103 -3.45 1.71 -8.87
C ASP A 103 -3.94 0.26 -9.12
N ARG A 104 -3.77 -0.67 -8.17
CA ARG A 104 -4.23 -2.06 -8.33
C ARG A 104 -5.73 -2.16 -8.67
N ASN A 105 -6.51 -1.22 -8.13
CA ASN A 105 -7.94 -1.08 -8.39
C ASN A 105 -8.23 0.14 -9.29
N LYS A 106 -7.28 0.50 -10.16
CA LYS A 106 -7.35 1.61 -11.12
C LYS A 106 -7.59 2.98 -10.48
N LEU A 107 -7.19 3.17 -9.23
CA LEU A 107 -7.40 4.44 -8.52
C LEU A 107 -6.69 5.61 -9.20
N LEU A 108 -5.40 5.48 -9.53
CA LEU A 108 -4.67 6.55 -10.21
C LEU A 108 -5.22 6.78 -11.62
N THR A 109 -5.66 5.71 -12.28
CA THR A 109 -6.34 5.78 -13.58
C THR A 109 -7.67 6.55 -13.50
N ILE A 110 -8.48 6.30 -12.45
CA ILE A 110 -9.74 7.02 -12.20
C ILE A 110 -9.46 8.48 -11.92
N CYS A 111 -8.40 8.76 -11.14
CA CYS A 111 -7.99 10.12 -10.90
C CYS A 111 -7.71 10.82 -12.23
N SER A 112 -6.86 10.29 -13.12
CA SER A 112 -6.44 11.00 -14.32
C SER A 112 -7.43 10.91 -15.48
N MET A 113 -7.57 9.73 -16.08
CA MET A 113 -8.09 9.59 -17.44
C MET A 113 -9.57 9.24 -17.50
N ALA A 114 -10.20 8.86 -16.40
CA ALA A 114 -11.55 8.30 -16.45
C ALA A 114 -12.66 9.29 -16.87
N CYS A 115 -12.49 10.60 -16.67
CA CYS A 115 -13.58 11.56 -16.94
C CYS A 115 -13.21 12.69 -17.90
N HIS A 116 -11.97 13.17 -17.85
CA HIS A 116 -11.56 14.38 -18.58
C HIS A 116 -10.12 14.26 -19.14
N ASN A 117 -9.67 13.03 -19.45
CA ASN A 117 -8.36 12.76 -20.05
C ASN A 117 -7.19 13.48 -19.35
N GLY A 118 -7.16 13.46 -18.01
CA GLY A 118 -6.13 14.07 -17.19
C GLY A 118 -6.39 15.54 -16.82
N GLN A 119 -7.43 16.18 -17.37
CA GLN A 119 -7.79 17.55 -17.00
C GLN A 119 -8.78 17.58 -15.82
N TYR A 120 -8.62 18.52 -14.91
CA TYR A 120 -9.59 18.71 -13.83
C TYR A 120 -10.28 20.05 -13.98
N VAL A 121 -11.53 19.96 -14.43
CA VAL A 121 -12.37 21.11 -14.72
C VAL A 121 -13.65 21.06 -13.87
N PRO A 122 -14.07 22.19 -13.26
CA PRO A 122 -13.27 23.41 -13.09
C PRO A 122 -12.07 23.18 -12.17
N TYR A 123 -10.97 23.88 -12.44
CA TYR A 123 -9.83 23.89 -11.52
C TYR A 123 -10.27 24.50 -10.17
N PRO A 124 -9.90 23.89 -9.03
CA PRO A 124 -10.26 24.42 -7.72
C PRO A 124 -9.75 25.86 -7.53
N LYS A 125 -10.65 26.80 -7.21
CA LYS A 125 -10.28 28.21 -6.96
C LYS A 125 -9.56 28.39 -5.63
N ASP A 126 -9.81 27.50 -4.70
CA ASP A 126 -9.28 27.51 -3.34
C ASP A 126 -9.13 26.08 -2.81
N LYS A 127 -8.56 25.99 -1.61
CA LYS A 127 -8.35 24.73 -0.88
C LYS A 127 -9.44 24.47 0.16
N LEU A 128 -10.57 25.19 0.12
CA LEU A 128 -11.62 24.97 1.10
C LEU A 128 -12.31 23.62 0.86
N PRO A 129 -12.77 22.96 1.93
CA PRO A 129 -13.59 21.76 1.84
C PRO A 129 -14.81 21.97 0.94
N ARG A 130 -15.08 20.98 0.09
CA ARG A 130 -16.24 20.99 -0.82
C ARG A 130 -16.82 19.59 -0.97
N PRO A 131 -18.12 19.46 -1.28
CA PRO A 131 -18.73 18.16 -1.51
C PRO A 131 -17.99 17.37 -2.59
N LEU A 132 -17.55 16.16 -2.25
CA LEU A 132 -16.95 15.22 -3.18
C LEU A 132 -18.05 14.36 -3.81
N ARG A 133 -18.05 14.24 -5.14
CA ARG A 133 -19.00 13.36 -5.84
C ARG A 133 -18.40 11.95 -5.98
N MET A 134 -17.38 11.82 -6.82
CA MET A 134 -16.79 10.52 -7.17
C MET A 134 -15.79 9.97 -6.13
N HIS A 135 -15.23 10.83 -5.28
CA HIS A 135 -14.15 10.39 -4.38
C HIS A 135 -14.68 9.55 -3.20
N ASN A 136 -15.94 9.72 -2.83
CA ASN A 136 -16.57 8.94 -1.75
C ASN A 136 -16.76 7.47 -2.13
N ASP A 137 -16.88 7.14 -3.42
CA ASP A 137 -16.99 5.75 -3.87
C ASP A 137 -15.65 4.98 -3.73
N ILE A 138 -14.55 5.72 -3.60
CA ILE A 138 -13.19 5.20 -3.52
C ILE A 138 -12.68 5.26 -2.08
N VAL A 139 -12.96 6.37 -1.40
CA VAL A 139 -12.58 6.65 -0.02
C VAL A 139 -13.87 7.02 0.72
N PRO A 140 -14.58 6.02 1.29
CA PRO A 140 -15.92 6.20 1.88
C PRO A 140 -16.04 7.31 2.92
N ASP A 141 -14.95 7.63 3.61
CA ASP A 141 -14.89 8.68 4.64
C ASP A 141 -14.08 9.92 4.20
N ALA A 142 -13.93 10.16 2.89
CA ALA A 142 -13.10 11.27 2.38
C ALA A 142 -13.52 12.66 2.92
N MET A 143 -14.80 12.85 3.22
CA MET A 143 -15.32 14.09 3.79
C MET A 143 -15.02 14.26 5.29
N LYS A 144 -14.57 13.20 5.97
CA LYS A 144 -14.25 13.16 7.40
C LYS A 144 -12.77 12.82 7.59
N LEU A 145 -11.91 13.52 6.85
CA LEU A 145 -10.46 13.33 6.93
C LEU A 145 -9.99 13.58 8.37
N LYS A 146 -9.48 12.53 9.02
CA LYS A 146 -8.97 12.59 10.39
C LYS A 146 -7.51 13.03 10.43
N HIS A 147 -7.19 14.11 9.73
CA HIS A 147 -5.85 14.67 9.71
C HIS A 147 -5.93 16.18 9.87
N GLY A 148 -5.22 16.72 10.86
CA GLY A 148 -5.17 18.16 11.11
C GLY A 148 -6.46 18.74 11.71
N LYS A 149 -7.34 17.92 12.31
CA LYS A 149 -8.55 18.37 13.02
C LYS A 149 -9.42 19.33 12.21
N GLY A 150 -9.59 19.06 10.91
CA GLY A 150 -10.38 19.89 9.99
C GLY A 150 -9.62 21.07 9.36
N ALA A 151 -8.37 21.32 9.75
CA ALA A 151 -7.53 22.37 9.15
C ALA A 151 -6.81 21.94 7.87
N ILE A 152 -6.87 20.64 7.51
CA ILE A 152 -6.23 20.09 6.31
C ILE A 152 -7.31 19.59 5.36
N TRP A 153 -7.14 19.90 4.08
CA TRP A 153 -7.97 19.43 3.00
C TRP A 153 -7.18 18.56 2.01
N CYS A 154 -7.88 17.83 1.14
CA CYS A 154 -7.28 16.91 0.18
C CYS A 154 -6.15 17.56 -0.66
N LEU A 155 -6.30 18.84 -1.00
CA LEU A 155 -5.37 19.60 -1.84
C LEU A 155 -4.14 20.16 -1.10
N ASP A 156 -4.01 19.90 0.20
CA ASP A 156 -2.75 20.13 0.93
C ASP A 156 -1.75 19.00 0.72
N CYS A 157 -2.26 17.83 0.34
CA CYS A 157 -1.50 16.61 0.06
C CYS A 157 -1.46 16.25 -1.43
N HIS A 158 -2.60 16.35 -2.12
CA HIS A 158 -2.74 16.01 -3.53
C HIS A 158 -2.58 17.22 -4.45
N HIS A 159 -1.91 17.04 -5.58
CA HIS A 159 -1.78 18.09 -6.58
C HIS A 159 -3.13 18.41 -7.25
N ALA A 160 -3.46 19.70 -7.34
CA ALA A 160 -4.78 20.14 -7.79
C ALA A 160 -5.00 20.01 -9.31
N ALA A 161 -3.93 19.96 -10.11
CA ALA A 161 -4.00 19.74 -11.56
C ALA A 161 -3.61 18.32 -11.99
N GLU A 162 -2.83 17.61 -11.17
CA GLU A 162 -2.26 16.30 -11.50
C GLU A 162 -2.54 15.35 -10.33
N ARG A 163 -3.77 14.88 -10.12
CA ARG A 163 -4.11 14.13 -8.88
C ARG A 163 -3.46 12.73 -8.80
N THR A 164 -2.69 12.33 -9.82
CA THR A 164 -1.75 11.21 -9.77
C THR A 164 -0.42 11.58 -9.11
N LYS A 165 -0.29 12.81 -8.60
CA LYS A 165 0.84 13.33 -7.85
C LYS A 165 0.39 13.96 -6.53
N LEU A 166 1.32 13.98 -5.60
CA LEU A 166 1.26 14.74 -4.36
C LEU A 166 1.83 16.15 -4.60
N ILE A 167 1.73 17.05 -3.61
CA ILE A 167 2.16 18.45 -3.76
C ILE A 167 3.08 18.89 -2.61
N ASP A 168 4.14 19.64 -2.92
CA ASP A 168 4.98 20.27 -1.91
C ASP A 168 4.37 21.59 -1.38
N HIS A 169 5.15 22.44 -0.70
CA HIS A 169 4.67 23.74 -0.21
C HIS A 169 4.72 24.86 -1.28
N PHE A 170 5.51 24.66 -2.34
CA PHE A 170 5.72 25.60 -3.44
C PHE A 170 4.85 25.29 -4.66
N GLY A 171 4.10 24.18 -4.63
CA GLY A 171 3.24 23.73 -5.71
C GLY A 171 3.87 22.69 -6.63
N ASN A 172 5.09 22.25 -6.38
CA ASN A 172 5.75 21.24 -7.21
C ASN A 172 5.15 19.85 -6.97
N PRO A 173 5.09 19.01 -8.02
CA PRO A 173 4.59 17.65 -7.89
C PRO A 173 5.58 16.75 -7.15
N ILE A 174 5.05 15.85 -6.33
CA ILE A 174 5.78 14.78 -5.65
C ILE A 174 5.19 13.43 -6.10
N SER A 175 6.02 12.43 -6.42
CA SER A 175 5.52 11.08 -6.73
C SER A 175 4.90 10.41 -5.51
N PHE A 176 3.88 9.56 -5.72
CA PHE A 176 3.36 8.69 -4.66
C PHE A 176 4.40 7.68 -4.14
N ASN A 177 5.51 7.48 -4.85
CA ASN A 177 6.63 6.66 -4.40
C ASN A 177 7.52 7.39 -3.37
N GLU A 178 7.36 8.71 -3.21
CA GLU A 178 8.16 9.54 -2.32
C GLU A 178 7.32 10.29 -1.26
N PRO A 179 6.36 9.64 -0.59
CA PRO A 179 5.44 10.33 0.33
C PRO A 179 6.18 10.97 1.51
N GLN A 180 7.38 10.49 1.87
CA GLN A 180 8.22 11.11 2.89
C GLN A 180 8.51 12.60 2.62
N LYS A 181 8.61 13.02 1.35
CA LYS A 181 8.79 14.43 0.98
C LYS A 181 7.55 15.25 1.33
N LEU A 182 6.36 14.69 1.11
CA LEU A 182 5.09 15.30 1.51
C LEU A 182 4.98 15.37 3.05
N CYS A 183 5.16 14.23 3.73
CA CYS A 183 5.00 14.15 5.18
C CYS A 183 5.99 15.08 5.91
N GLY A 184 7.21 15.20 5.38
CA GLY A 184 8.27 16.07 5.91
C GLY A 184 7.94 17.56 5.92
N LYS A 185 6.95 18.03 5.13
CA LYS A 185 6.47 19.42 5.14
C LYS A 185 6.07 19.88 6.55
N CYS A 186 5.45 18.97 7.31
CA CYS A 186 4.92 19.26 8.64
C CYS A 186 5.59 18.40 9.73
N HIS A 187 5.95 17.15 9.42
CA HIS A 187 6.51 16.20 10.39
C HIS A 187 8.04 16.13 10.34
N GLY A 188 8.72 17.29 10.39
CA GLY A 188 10.16 17.40 10.17
C GLY A 188 11.03 16.54 11.10
N GLN A 189 10.68 16.43 12.39
CA GLN A 189 11.43 15.59 13.34
C GLN A 189 11.30 14.10 13.01
N VAL A 190 10.10 13.64 12.67
CA VAL A 190 9.84 12.26 12.27
C VAL A 190 10.53 11.96 10.95
N TYR A 191 10.46 12.88 9.99
CA TYR A 191 11.14 12.77 8.70
C TYR A 191 12.65 12.63 8.86
N ARG A 192 13.28 13.43 9.74
CA ARG A 192 14.71 13.31 10.06
C ARG A 192 15.06 11.95 10.65
N ARG A 193 14.31 11.49 11.66
CA ARG A 193 14.52 10.18 12.30
C ARG A 193 14.27 9.02 11.34
N TRP A 194 13.27 9.16 10.47
CA TRP A 194 13.01 8.20 9.41
C TRP A 194 14.21 8.15 8.48
N ARG A 195 14.68 9.29 7.99
CA ARG A 195 15.86 9.37 7.13
C ARG A 195 17.06 8.69 7.79
N GLU A 196 17.31 8.92 9.09
CA GLU A 196 18.42 8.31 9.85
C GLU A 196 18.25 6.80 10.12
N GLY A 197 17.09 6.23 9.83
CA GLY A 197 16.78 4.81 10.08
C GLY A 197 16.44 4.51 11.53
N ILE A 198 16.21 5.56 12.33
CA ILE A 198 15.75 5.46 13.72
C ILE A 198 14.24 5.20 13.76
N HIS A 199 13.49 5.77 12.81
CA HIS A 199 12.05 5.58 12.69
C HIS A 199 11.69 4.81 11.42
N GLY A 200 10.72 3.90 11.52
CA GLY A 200 10.30 3.04 10.42
C GLY A 200 11.10 1.74 10.36
N LYS A 201 11.09 1.11 9.18
CA LYS A 201 11.73 -0.18 8.94
C LYS A 201 12.77 -0.04 7.84
N ARG A 202 13.94 -0.64 8.05
CA ARG A 202 15.03 -0.71 7.08
C ARG A 202 15.65 -2.10 7.13
N ILE A 203 15.90 -2.70 5.97
CA ILE A 203 16.64 -3.96 5.84
C ILE A 203 17.72 -3.82 4.76
N GLY A 204 18.67 -4.75 4.75
CA GLY A 204 19.79 -4.74 3.82
C GLY A 204 21.10 -4.91 4.58
N MET A 205 22.20 -4.52 3.94
CA MET A 205 23.54 -4.75 4.48
C MET A 205 23.93 -3.63 5.48
N TRP A 206 24.66 -4.01 6.53
CA TRP A 206 25.18 -3.05 7.53
C TRP A 206 26.31 -2.18 7.02
N LYS A 207 27.04 -2.64 5.99
CA LYS A 207 28.18 -1.95 5.40
C LYS A 207 27.76 -0.56 4.89
N VAL A 208 28.54 0.46 5.22
CA VAL A 208 28.38 1.81 4.68
C VAL A 208 28.46 1.77 3.15
N GLY A 209 27.56 2.47 2.46
CA GLY A 209 27.49 2.47 0.99
C GLY A 209 26.78 1.26 0.38
N ALA A 210 26.39 0.26 1.17
CA ALA A 210 25.70 -0.92 0.63
C ALA A 210 24.19 -0.68 0.45
N LYS A 211 23.58 -1.50 -0.43
CA LYS A 211 22.15 -1.43 -0.75
C LYS A 211 21.28 -1.69 0.46
N LYS A 212 20.30 -0.80 0.68
CA LYS A 212 19.35 -0.87 1.78
C LYS A 212 17.96 -0.53 1.29
N ARG A 213 16.99 -1.34 1.73
CA ARG A 213 15.58 -1.09 1.47
C ARG A 213 14.95 -0.31 2.60
N TRP A 214 14.25 0.75 2.23
CA TRP A 214 13.47 1.62 3.09
C TRP A 214 11.98 1.40 2.89
N TRP A 215 11.24 1.41 4.00
CA TRP A 215 9.78 1.50 3.97
C TRP A 215 9.38 2.97 4.03
N VAL A 216 8.60 3.42 3.07
CA VAL A 216 8.11 4.81 3.05
C VAL A 216 6.91 4.99 3.97
N CYS A 217 6.62 6.23 4.35
CA CYS A 217 5.62 6.57 5.36
C CYS A 217 4.26 5.87 5.14
N THR A 218 3.77 5.85 3.89
CA THR A 218 2.46 5.27 3.55
C THR A 218 2.43 3.74 3.48
N GLU A 219 3.58 3.07 3.59
CA GLU A 219 3.59 1.61 3.75
C GLU A 219 3.10 1.23 5.16
N CYS A 220 3.55 1.97 6.17
CA CYS A 220 3.23 1.70 7.58
C CYS A 220 2.05 2.53 8.09
N HIS A 221 1.76 3.68 7.50
CA HIS A 221 0.76 4.62 8.01
C HIS A 221 -0.35 4.92 7.00
N ASN A 222 -1.56 5.15 7.50
CA ASN A 222 -2.68 5.63 6.69
C ASN A 222 -2.74 7.16 6.75
N PRO A 223 -2.42 7.89 5.66
CA PRO A 223 -2.43 9.35 5.70
C PRO A 223 -3.85 9.92 5.88
N HIS A 224 -4.90 9.12 5.68
CA HIS A 224 -6.29 9.57 5.85
C HIS A 224 -6.89 9.25 7.22
N ASP A 225 -6.17 8.51 8.07
CA ASP A 225 -6.66 8.06 9.38
C ASP A 225 -5.52 8.21 10.40
N VAL A 226 -5.49 9.36 11.09
CA VAL A 226 -4.42 9.72 12.05
C VAL A 226 -4.96 10.10 13.43
N GLU A 227 -6.20 9.70 13.72
CA GLU A 227 -6.86 9.89 15.01
C GLU A 227 -7.30 8.53 15.55
N HIS A 228 -6.35 7.77 16.08
CA HIS A 228 -6.58 6.45 16.66
C HIS A 228 -6.53 6.44 18.19
N GLY A 229 -7.16 5.42 18.79
CA GLY A 229 -7.22 5.20 20.23
C GLY A 229 -8.15 6.16 20.98
N GLU A 230 -8.21 6.03 22.31
CA GLU A 230 -9.06 6.86 23.17
C GLU A 230 -8.69 8.34 23.11
N GLN A 231 -7.42 8.64 22.88
CA GLN A 231 -6.90 10.02 22.79
C GLN A 231 -7.11 10.65 21.41
N GLN A 232 -7.66 9.91 20.44
CA GLN A 232 -7.90 10.37 19.06
C GLN A 232 -6.64 11.01 18.45
N SER A 233 -5.49 10.37 18.62
CA SER A 233 -4.20 10.95 18.26
C SER A 233 -3.24 9.91 17.72
N GLY A 234 -2.69 10.19 16.53
CA GLY A 234 -1.66 9.37 15.89
C GLY A 234 -2.23 8.23 15.05
N PHE A 235 -1.34 7.56 14.33
CA PHE A 235 -1.67 6.43 13.47
C PHE A 235 -2.02 5.17 14.27
N ALA A 236 -2.82 4.28 13.68
CA ALA A 236 -3.00 2.92 14.19
C ALA A 236 -1.63 2.27 14.35
N GLN A 237 -1.42 1.65 15.51
CA GLN A 237 -0.26 0.80 15.71
C GLN A 237 -0.38 -0.44 14.84
N LEU A 238 0.75 -0.91 14.32
CA LEU A 238 0.81 -2.18 13.62
C LEU A 238 0.85 -3.30 14.66
N ASP A 239 0.11 -4.38 14.41
CA ASP A 239 0.19 -5.56 15.25
C ASP A 239 1.59 -6.19 15.11
N PRO A 240 2.35 -6.32 16.20
CA PRO A 240 3.67 -6.92 16.14
C PRO A 240 3.57 -8.44 15.92
N GLU A 241 4.57 -9.02 15.25
CA GLU A 241 4.73 -10.47 15.26
C GLU A 241 4.97 -10.98 16.69
N PRO A 242 4.58 -12.23 16.99
CA PRO A 242 4.97 -12.87 18.23
C PRO A 242 6.49 -12.81 18.42
N ALA A 243 6.92 -12.71 19.68
CA ALA A 243 8.33 -12.73 20.02
C ALA A 243 9.02 -13.98 19.44
N PRO A 244 10.29 -13.86 19.01
CA PRO A 244 11.06 -15.01 18.56
C PRO A 244 11.09 -16.13 19.61
N MET A 245 11.21 -17.37 19.14
CA MET A 245 11.42 -18.50 20.04
C MET A 245 12.70 -18.28 20.86
N LEU A 246 12.62 -18.58 22.17
CA LEU A 246 13.77 -18.46 23.06
C LEU A 246 14.89 -19.42 22.62
N PRO A 247 16.16 -19.04 22.84
CA PRO A 247 17.29 -19.95 22.66
C PRO A 247 17.10 -21.25 23.44
N LYS A 248 17.64 -22.34 22.90
CA LYS A 248 17.56 -23.66 23.53
C LYS A 248 18.10 -23.62 24.96
N GLY A 249 17.28 -23.99 25.94
CA GLY A 249 17.64 -24.00 27.37
C GLY A 249 17.11 -22.80 28.16
N MET A 250 16.58 -21.76 27.50
CA MET A 250 15.88 -20.67 28.18
C MET A 250 14.39 -20.98 28.35
N LYS A 251 13.88 -20.78 29.57
CA LYS A 251 12.45 -20.94 29.91
C LYS A 251 11.64 -19.65 29.74
N ASN A 252 12.30 -18.50 29.88
CA ASN A 252 11.69 -17.16 29.74
C ASN A 252 12.75 -16.13 29.29
N ALA A 253 12.30 -14.89 29.00
CA ALA A 253 13.13 -13.74 28.68
C ALA A 253 13.17 -12.71 29.84
N ASP A 254 12.96 -13.13 31.09
CA ASP A 254 12.81 -12.18 32.21
C ASP A 254 14.09 -11.35 32.44
N HIS A 255 15.25 -11.89 32.05
CA HIS A 255 16.54 -11.19 32.10
C HIS A 255 16.59 -9.93 31.21
N GLU A 256 15.77 -9.83 30.16
CA GLU A 256 15.66 -8.63 29.31
C GLU A 256 14.86 -7.49 29.98
N ARG A 257 14.07 -7.82 31.01
CA ARG A 257 13.22 -6.85 31.73
C ARG A 257 13.95 -6.16 32.89
N LEU A 258 15.19 -6.56 33.20
CA LEU A 258 15.96 -6.05 34.34
C LEU A 258 16.55 -4.64 34.13
N HIS A 259 16.27 -3.98 33.01
CA HIS A 259 16.58 -2.56 32.84
C HIS A 259 15.46 -1.69 33.43
N GLU A 260 15.37 -1.66 34.76
CA GLU A 260 14.65 -0.59 35.44
C GLU A 260 15.39 0.73 35.16
N HIS A 261 14.85 1.52 34.24
CA HIS A 261 15.13 2.94 34.22
C HIS A 261 14.61 3.52 35.53
N THR A 262 15.51 3.74 36.48
CA THR A 262 15.25 4.60 37.63
C THR A 262 14.89 5.98 37.10
N HIS A 263 13.59 6.23 36.93
CA HIS A 263 13.07 7.54 36.62
C HIS A 263 13.38 8.45 37.82
N TYR A 264 14.44 9.23 37.70
CA TYR A 264 14.70 10.33 38.61
C TYR A 264 13.61 11.40 38.37
N SER A 265 12.59 11.43 39.22
CA SER A 265 11.66 12.55 39.30
C SER A 265 12.38 13.74 39.93
N GLY A 266 13.09 14.51 39.11
CA GLY A 266 13.63 15.82 39.45
C GLY A 266 12.60 16.92 39.17
N HIS A 267 12.46 17.81 40.16
CA HIS A 267 11.51 18.93 40.30
C HIS A 267 11.32 19.84 39.09
#